data_AF-A0A2E1GR10-F1
#
_entry.id   AF-A0A2E1GR10-F1
#
_cell.length_a   1.000
_cell.length_b   1.000
_cell.length_c   1.000
_cell.angle_alpha   90.00
_cell.angle_beta   90.00
_cell.angle_gamma   90.00
#
_symmetry.space_group_name_H-M   'P 1'
#
loop_
_entity.id
_entity.type
_entity.pdbx_description
1 polymer ?
#
loop_
_entity_poly.entity_id
_entity_poly.type
_entity_poly.pdbx_seq_one_letter_code
_entity_poly.pdbx_strand_id
1 'polypeptide(L)'
;MKEKNVNIDSLTEEFFLDNIKKNEILSEIQQIINSEDVNKISVLNKLVEKFEEKNKDLVSQKKNSLLKNDIIQKYDLLKKEIKSFKKKAYKKIDDHKKENLKKKLKIIEEIKSLVDFNININTAYNKFKKLKEEWYLIGPVPIKNQHNIWENYKHHSVKFYDYLHLNRNLREMNFKYNYDEKIKIIKKAESISESEKYNVNFMVRELNYLHKLWKNDLGPVTKDQNELLWKRFQEASKKIHSKINLFNKNRLEIEKENLKKKNNIIKKLKENNEITPVEHKDWLEYIKLIDELKEEFQQIGKVPKSNNKEIWSEFREVLKKINLKKNNFYKKRKIEIKKLVDEKKKMIISVREIINNEDHLSNLKKVKEIQMKWKSIGPIPRKISSNLWNEFNELCNLYFKKIREDKQKISQEDSKIIETKNLFFKNFPESKIPKKTNEIQKYFFDKIDDLIQSINCSSEKIKSKIIDETCNFFENKWNEISDKNESIDMNKFETKIYILKNSKTKLNQEYQHNSKKIKELTINLNQIQNNLEYITDSSTKKSILKSVNGKVKEIISQIDFIKSKNKVIKNYL
;
A
#
# COMPACT_ATOMS: atom_id res chain seq x y z
N MET A 1 -31.02 -7.97 -45.55
CA MET A 1 -30.14 -7.61 -44.43
C MET A 1 -29.23 -8.79 -44.12
N LYS A 2 -27.92 -8.55 -43.97
CA LYS A 2 -26.89 -9.58 -43.77
C LYS A 2 -27.11 -10.28 -42.41
N GLU A 3 -27.45 -11.56 -42.43
CA GLU A 3 -27.59 -12.40 -41.23
C GLU A 3 -26.21 -12.86 -40.74
N LYS A 4 -25.84 -12.49 -39.50
CA LYS A 4 -24.72 -13.09 -38.78
C LYS A 4 -25.25 -14.31 -38.02
N ASN A 5 -24.90 -15.50 -38.51
CA ASN A 5 -25.01 -16.74 -37.74
C ASN A 5 -24.03 -16.66 -36.56
N VAL A 6 -24.54 -16.66 -35.33
CA VAL A 6 -23.73 -16.86 -34.13
C VAL A 6 -23.55 -18.37 -33.97
N ASN A 7 -22.33 -18.84 -34.25
CA ASN A 7 -21.94 -20.24 -34.12
C ASN A 7 -21.58 -20.52 -32.66
N ILE A 8 -22.24 -21.46 -31.98
CA ILE A 8 -22.09 -21.67 -30.53
C ILE A 8 -20.72 -22.29 -30.18
N ASP A 9 -20.04 -22.92 -31.14
CA ASP A 9 -18.61 -23.31 -31.03
C ASP A 9 -17.66 -22.11 -30.87
N SER A 10 -18.10 -20.90 -31.23
CA SER A 10 -17.26 -19.70 -31.07
C SER A 10 -17.13 -19.24 -29.61
N LEU A 11 -18.09 -19.58 -28.74
CA LEU A 11 -18.12 -19.13 -27.34
C LEU A 11 -17.19 -19.95 -26.44
N THR A 12 -17.02 -21.24 -26.73
CA THR A 12 -16.03 -22.11 -26.08
C THR A 12 -14.62 -21.80 -26.58
N GLU A 13 -14.43 -21.59 -27.90
CA GLU A 13 -13.18 -21.08 -28.47
C GLU A 13 -12.78 -19.71 -27.88
N GLU A 14 -13.72 -18.76 -27.75
CA GLU A 14 -13.46 -17.42 -27.21
C GLU A 14 -12.94 -17.47 -25.76
N PHE A 15 -13.50 -18.36 -24.93
CA PHE A 15 -13.12 -18.53 -23.53
C PHE A 15 -11.72 -19.16 -23.36
N PHE A 16 -11.37 -20.16 -24.20
CA PHE A 16 -10.03 -20.73 -24.24
C PHE A 16 -9.01 -19.67 -24.69
N LEU A 17 -9.30 -18.96 -25.77
CA LEU A 17 -8.44 -17.92 -26.33
C LEU A 17 -8.16 -16.72 -25.38
N ASP A 18 -9.06 -16.44 -24.43
CA ASP A 18 -8.86 -15.37 -23.45
C ASP A 18 -7.80 -15.73 -22.39
N ASN A 19 -7.70 -17.01 -22.01
CA ASN A 19 -6.82 -17.50 -20.94
C ASN A 19 -5.44 -18.02 -21.40
N ILE A 20 -5.19 -18.14 -22.71
CA ILE A 20 -3.91 -18.64 -23.25
C ILE A 20 -2.78 -17.61 -23.06
N LYS A 21 -1.59 -18.09 -22.62
CA LYS A 21 -0.38 -17.28 -22.45
C LYS A 21 0.21 -16.88 -23.82
N LYS A 22 0.88 -15.74 -23.90
CA LYS A 22 1.43 -15.20 -25.18
C LYS A 22 2.33 -16.17 -25.96
N ASN A 23 3.09 -17.00 -25.25
CA ASN A 23 3.96 -18.00 -25.87
C ASN A 23 3.17 -19.17 -26.45
N GLU A 24 2.06 -19.55 -25.83
CA GLU A 24 1.17 -20.61 -26.30
C GLU A 24 0.42 -20.19 -27.58
N ILE A 25 0.01 -18.90 -27.66
CA ILE A 25 -0.56 -18.32 -28.90
C ILE A 25 0.44 -18.41 -30.06
N LEU A 26 1.72 -18.11 -29.81
CA LEU A 26 2.76 -18.20 -30.85
C LEU A 26 3.01 -19.64 -31.29
N SER A 27 3.02 -20.61 -30.36
CA SER A 27 3.17 -22.03 -30.72
C SER A 27 1.98 -22.57 -31.51
N GLU A 28 0.75 -22.17 -31.17
CA GLU A 28 -0.45 -22.56 -31.93
C GLU A 28 -0.47 -21.96 -33.33
N ILE A 29 -0.07 -20.68 -33.46
CA ILE A 29 0.10 -20.04 -34.77
C ILE A 29 1.10 -20.84 -35.61
N GLN A 30 2.23 -21.23 -35.02
CA GLN A 30 3.27 -22.00 -35.70
C GLN A 30 2.81 -23.42 -36.08
N GLN A 31 2.04 -24.09 -35.21
CA GLN A 31 1.42 -25.39 -35.52
C GLN A 31 0.41 -25.30 -36.66
N ILE A 32 -0.42 -24.26 -36.70
CA ILE A 32 -1.41 -24.06 -37.79
C ILE A 32 -0.71 -23.77 -39.12
N ILE A 33 0.38 -23.01 -39.09
CA ILE A 33 1.21 -22.77 -40.28
C ILE A 33 1.82 -24.09 -40.78
N ASN A 34 2.34 -24.92 -39.88
CA ASN A 34 2.96 -26.21 -40.21
C ASN A 34 1.95 -27.26 -40.68
N SER A 35 0.69 -27.23 -40.19
CA SER A 35 -0.33 -28.20 -40.57
C SER A 35 -0.92 -27.96 -41.98
N GLU A 36 -0.56 -26.84 -42.63
CA GLU A 36 -1.05 -26.40 -43.94
C GLU A 36 -2.58 -26.38 -44.14
N ASP A 37 -3.33 -26.35 -43.03
CA ASP A 37 -4.74 -26.72 -43.02
C ASP A 37 -5.64 -25.51 -43.32
N VAL A 38 -6.18 -25.46 -44.54
CA VAL A 38 -6.88 -24.29 -45.11
C VAL A 38 -8.15 -23.93 -44.33
N ASN A 39 -8.75 -24.89 -43.62
CA ASN A 39 -9.95 -24.67 -42.83
C ASN A 39 -9.69 -23.89 -41.53
N LYS A 40 -8.43 -23.84 -41.06
CA LYS A 40 -8.04 -23.14 -39.83
C LYS A 40 -7.68 -21.66 -40.03
N ILE A 41 -7.86 -21.10 -41.23
CA ILE A 41 -7.59 -19.67 -41.50
C ILE A 41 -8.44 -18.74 -40.60
N SER A 42 -9.69 -19.11 -40.31
CA SER A 42 -10.55 -18.30 -39.43
C SER A 42 -10.01 -18.27 -37.99
N VAL A 43 -9.54 -19.41 -37.49
CA VAL A 43 -8.89 -19.57 -36.18
C VAL A 43 -7.55 -18.81 -36.16
N LEU A 44 -6.75 -18.90 -37.21
CA LEU A 44 -5.50 -18.15 -37.36
C LEU A 44 -5.75 -16.63 -37.33
N ASN A 45 -6.80 -16.14 -37.98
CA ASN A 45 -7.16 -14.72 -37.95
C ASN A 45 -7.55 -14.27 -36.54
N LYS A 46 -8.37 -15.06 -35.82
CA LYS A 46 -8.75 -14.78 -34.43
C LYS A 46 -7.53 -14.78 -33.49
N LEU A 47 -6.61 -15.73 -33.64
CA LEU A 47 -5.37 -15.83 -32.86
C LEU A 47 -4.46 -14.62 -33.09
N VAL A 48 -4.31 -14.19 -34.35
CA VAL A 48 -3.54 -13.00 -34.72
C VAL A 48 -4.16 -11.73 -34.15
N GLU A 49 -5.49 -11.57 -34.25
CA GLU A 49 -6.22 -10.41 -33.71
C GLU A 49 -6.07 -10.33 -32.18
N LYS A 50 -6.24 -11.44 -31.47
CA LYS A 50 -6.06 -11.51 -30.02
C LYS A 50 -4.61 -11.25 -29.57
N PHE A 51 -3.62 -11.71 -30.35
CA PHE A 51 -2.22 -11.39 -30.07
C PHE A 51 -1.95 -9.88 -30.25
N GLU A 52 -2.49 -9.26 -31.30
CA GLU A 52 -2.38 -7.83 -31.54
C GLU A 52 -3.11 -6.99 -30.47
N GLU A 53 -4.30 -7.41 -30.00
CA GLU A 53 -5.01 -6.79 -28.88
C GLU A 53 -4.22 -6.86 -27.58
N LYS A 54 -3.75 -8.06 -27.18
CA LYS A 54 -2.90 -8.25 -25.98
C LYS A 54 -1.55 -7.51 -26.08
N ASN A 55 -1.12 -7.08 -27.27
CA ASN A 55 0.08 -6.27 -27.47
C ASN A 55 -0.20 -4.75 -27.50
N LYS A 56 -1.34 -4.30 -28.02
CA LYS A 56 -1.75 -2.89 -27.96
C LYS A 56 -1.88 -2.38 -26.52
N ASP A 57 -2.36 -3.24 -25.61
CA ASP A 57 -2.44 -2.93 -24.18
C ASP A 57 -1.08 -2.70 -23.51
N LEU A 58 0.02 -3.20 -24.08
CA LEU A 58 1.38 -2.99 -23.56
C LEU A 58 2.11 -1.82 -24.24
N VAL A 59 1.84 -1.55 -25.52
CA VAL A 59 2.43 -0.40 -26.22
C VAL A 59 1.92 0.92 -25.64
N SER A 60 0.68 0.93 -25.13
CA SER A 60 0.13 2.06 -24.36
C SER A 60 0.73 2.20 -22.94
N GLN A 61 1.34 1.13 -22.41
CA GLN A 61 2.08 1.12 -21.14
C GLN A 61 3.60 1.19 -21.37
N LYS A 62 4.09 2.23 -22.05
CA LYS A 62 5.53 2.48 -22.15
C LYS A 62 6.12 2.97 -20.81
N LYS A 63 6.75 2.06 -20.08
CA LYS A 63 8.18 2.12 -19.67
C LYS A 63 8.47 0.98 -18.69
N ASN A 64 9.62 0.31 -18.93
CA ASN A 64 10.28 -0.69 -18.09
C ASN A 64 9.92 -2.16 -18.35
N SER A 65 10.65 -2.80 -19.26
CA SER A 65 11.58 -3.89 -18.90
C SER A 65 12.29 -4.43 -20.16
N LEU A 66 13.62 -4.56 -20.09
CA LEU A 66 14.49 -5.07 -21.17
C LEU A 66 14.19 -6.54 -21.57
N LEU A 67 13.37 -7.27 -20.82
CA LEU A 67 13.02 -8.68 -21.10
C LEU A 67 11.91 -8.88 -22.16
N LYS A 68 11.33 -7.82 -22.75
CA LYS A 68 10.14 -7.91 -23.63
C LYS A 68 10.41 -7.92 -25.15
N ASN A 69 11.67 -7.95 -25.60
CA ASN A 69 12.01 -7.84 -27.03
C ASN A 69 11.93 -9.15 -27.83
N ASP A 70 12.22 -10.32 -27.23
CA ASP A 70 12.30 -11.59 -27.98
C ASP A 70 10.95 -12.09 -28.52
N ILE A 71 9.88 -11.88 -27.76
CA ILE A 71 8.52 -12.30 -28.14
C ILE A 71 8.01 -11.49 -29.34
N ILE A 72 8.36 -10.20 -29.38
CA ILE A 72 7.98 -9.29 -30.47
C ILE A 72 8.76 -9.65 -31.74
N GLN A 73 10.06 -9.93 -31.62
CA GLN A 73 10.89 -10.37 -32.75
C GLN A 73 10.42 -11.72 -33.33
N LYS A 74 10.07 -12.70 -32.49
CA LYS A 74 9.50 -13.98 -32.93
C LYS A 74 8.18 -13.80 -33.68
N TYR A 75 7.31 -12.91 -33.19
CA TYR A 75 6.06 -12.60 -33.88
C TYR A 75 6.27 -11.88 -35.22
N ASP A 76 7.24 -10.97 -35.33
CA ASP A 76 7.54 -10.27 -36.58
C ASP A 76 8.05 -11.21 -37.67
N LEU A 77 8.81 -12.25 -37.30
CA LEU A 77 9.19 -13.33 -38.22
C LEU A 77 7.96 -14.16 -38.64
N LEU A 78 7.15 -14.61 -37.66
CA LEU A 78 5.91 -15.35 -37.93
C LEU A 78 4.93 -14.54 -38.79
N LYS A 79 4.89 -13.22 -38.69
CA LYS A 79 4.00 -12.36 -39.49
C LYS A 79 4.26 -12.51 -41.00
N LYS A 80 5.51 -12.69 -41.41
CA LYS A 80 5.87 -12.96 -42.82
C LYS A 80 5.36 -14.33 -43.26
N GLU A 81 5.52 -15.34 -42.41
CA GLU A 81 5.04 -16.70 -42.65
C GLU A 81 3.51 -16.76 -42.72
N ILE A 82 2.81 -16.12 -41.79
CA ILE A 82 1.34 -15.98 -41.76
C ILE A 82 0.83 -15.34 -43.05
N LYS A 83 1.48 -14.26 -43.52
CA LYS A 83 1.10 -13.59 -44.78
C LYS A 83 1.24 -14.55 -45.97
N SER A 84 2.32 -15.33 -46.00
CA SER A 84 2.58 -16.29 -47.06
C SER A 84 1.56 -17.45 -47.06
N PHE A 85 1.24 -17.98 -45.88
CA PHE A 85 0.25 -19.04 -45.68
C PHE A 85 -1.15 -18.55 -46.05
N LYS A 86 -1.56 -17.37 -45.58
CA LYS A 86 -2.84 -16.74 -45.96
C LYS A 86 -2.98 -16.61 -47.48
N LYS A 87 -1.93 -16.15 -48.17
CA LYS A 87 -1.94 -16.01 -49.63
C LYS A 87 -2.15 -17.37 -50.32
N LYS A 88 -1.42 -18.41 -49.91
CA LYS A 88 -1.58 -19.78 -50.44
C LYS A 88 -2.98 -20.33 -50.16
N ALA A 89 -3.48 -20.14 -48.95
CA ALA A 89 -4.74 -20.71 -48.52
C ALA A 89 -5.96 -20.02 -49.14
N TYR A 90 -5.95 -18.67 -49.28
CA TYR A 90 -6.97 -17.96 -50.06
C TYR A 90 -6.95 -18.35 -51.54
N LYS A 91 -5.77 -18.63 -52.12
CA LYS A 91 -5.67 -19.13 -53.49
C LYS A 91 -6.35 -20.49 -53.64
N LYS A 92 -6.07 -21.45 -52.75
CA LYS A 92 -6.73 -22.77 -52.72
C LYS A 92 -8.26 -22.65 -52.59
N ILE A 93 -8.76 -21.75 -51.72
CA ILE A 93 -10.21 -21.51 -51.56
C ILE A 93 -10.82 -20.94 -52.85
N ASP A 94 -10.14 -20.00 -53.50
CA ASP A 94 -10.62 -19.42 -54.76
C ASP A 94 -10.63 -20.44 -55.90
N ASP A 95 -9.62 -21.31 -55.96
CA ASP A 95 -9.54 -22.40 -56.93
C ASP A 95 -10.67 -23.43 -56.72
N HIS A 96 -10.96 -23.83 -55.47
CA HIS A 96 -12.13 -24.67 -55.15
C HIS A 96 -13.45 -24.00 -55.53
N LYS A 97 -13.60 -22.69 -55.30
CA LYS A 97 -14.81 -21.95 -55.72
C LYS A 97 -14.96 -21.94 -57.24
N LYS A 98 -13.87 -21.76 -58.00
CA LYS A 98 -13.88 -21.85 -59.47
C LYS A 98 -14.22 -23.25 -59.95
N GLU A 99 -13.73 -24.28 -59.28
CA GLU A 99 -14.08 -25.67 -59.60
C GLU A 99 -15.56 -25.97 -59.34
N ASN A 100 -16.09 -25.51 -58.19
CA ASN A 100 -17.52 -25.59 -57.87
C ASN A 100 -18.38 -24.85 -58.90
N LEU A 101 -17.90 -23.69 -59.38
CA LEU A 101 -18.58 -22.95 -60.44
C LEU A 101 -18.63 -23.74 -61.74
N LYS A 102 -17.53 -24.39 -62.14
CA LYS A 102 -17.52 -25.29 -63.31
C LYS A 102 -18.49 -26.46 -63.13
N LYS A 103 -18.53 -27.10 -61.97
CA LYS A 103 -19.47 -28.19 -61.67
C LYS A 103 -20.94 -27.73 -61.72
N LYS A 104 -21.25 -26.57 -61.15
CA LYS A 104 -22.61 -26.00 -61.21
C LYS A 104 -23.04 -25.60 -62.63
N LEU A 105 -22.12 -25.06 -63.43
CA LEU A 105 -22.42 -24.77 -64.84
C LEU A 105 -22.69 -26.05 -65.64
N LYS A 106 -21.91 -27.12 -65.41
CA LYS A 106 -22.17 -28.44 -66.01
C LYS A 106 -23.54 -29.00 -65.64
N ILE A 107 -23.94 -28.92 -64.38
CA ILE A 107 -25.29 -29.34 -63.96
C ILE A 107 -26.37 -28.53 -64.70
N ILE A 108 -26.20 -27.22 -64.87
CA ILE A 108 -27.15 -26.41 -65.63
C ILE A 108 -27.22 -26.85 -67.10
N GLU A 109 -26.09 -27.18 -67.73
CA GLU A 109 -26.04 -27.72 -69.09
C GLU A 109 -26.70 -29.10 -69.20
N GLU A 110 -26.47 -29.99 -68.22
CA GLU A 110 -27.11 -31.29 -68.17
C GLU A 110 -28.64 -31.16 -67.96
N ILE A 111 -29.11 -30.25 -67.10
CA ILE A 111 -30.54 -29.94 -66.94
C ILE A 111 -31.13 -29.40 -68.25
N LYS A 112 -30.39 -28.58 -69.00
CA LYS A 112 -30.83 -28.11 -70.33
C LYS A 112 -31.02 -29.28 -71.30
N SER A 113 -30.06 -30.23 -71.35
CA SER A 113 -30.10 -31.39 -72.24
C SER A 113 -31.25 -32.37 -71.93
N LEU A 114 -31.73 -32.40 -70.68
CA LEU A 114 -32.87 -33.23 -70.28
C LEU A 114 -34.22 -32.73 -70.82
N VAL A 115 -34.27 -31.55 -71.44
CA VAL A 115 -35.46 -30.96 -72.05
C VAL A 115 -35.58 -31.33 -73.54
N ASP A 116 -34.57 -31.99 -74.13
CA ASP A 116 -34.61 -32.42 -75.53
C ASP A 116 -35.45 -33.70 -75.73
N PHE A 117 -36.22 -33.72 -76.82
CA PHE A 117 -37.42 -34.53 -77.08
C PHE A 117 -37.29 -36.07 -77.08
N ASN A 118 -36.11 -36.65 -76.81
CA ASN A 118 -35.83 -38.08 -77.05
C ASN A 118 -35.59 -38.94 -75.78
N ILE A 119 -35.94 -38.47 -74.58
CA ILE A 119 -35.67 -39.20 -73.32
C ILE A 119 -36.97 -39.63 -72.62
N ASN A 120 -37.02 -40.89 -72.17
CA ASN A 120 -38.13 -41.44 -71.39
C ASN A 120 -38.32 -40.67 -70.06
N ILE A 121 -39.53 -40.20 -69.79
CA ILE A 121 -39.85 -39.18 -68.77
C ILE A 121 -39.46 -39.60 -67.35
N ASN A 122 -39.66 -40.87 -66.98
CA ASN A 122 -39.26 -41.40 -65.68
C ASN A 122 -37.73 -41.40 -65.48
N THR A 123 -36.99 -41.68 -66.56
CA THR A 123 -35.51 -41.64 -66.53
C THR A 123 -34.98 -40.21 -66.48
N ALA A 124 -35.63 -39.28 -67.18
CA ALA A 124 -35.32 -37.85 -67.13
C ALA A 124 -35.57 -37.27 -65.73
N TYR A 125 -36.67 -37.64 -65.07
CA TYR A 125 -36.98 -37.23 -63.70
C TYR A 125 -35.96 -37.76 -62.69
N ASN A 126 -35.58 -39.03 -62.78
CA ASN A 126 -34.57 -39.62 -61.89
C ASN A 126 -33.19 -38.96 -62.08
N LYS A 127 -32.81 -38.62 -63.32
CA LYS A 127 -31.59 -37.85 -63.61
C LYS A 127 -31.69 -36.42 -63.04
N PHE A 128 -32.80 -35.73 -63.24
CA PHE A 128 -33.02 -34.39 -62.67
C PHE A 128 -32.96 -34.41 -61.14
N LYS A 129 -33.51 -35.44 -60.49
CA LYS A 129 -33.43 -35.61 -59.03
C LYS A 129 -31.98 -35.76 -58.55
N LYS A 130 -31.18 -36.60 -59.23
CA LYS A 130 -29.74 -36.74 -58.92
C LYS A 130 -28.97 -35.44 -59.12
N LEU A 131 -29.23 -34.71 -60.21
CA LEU A 131 -28.61 -33.41 -60.47
C LEU A 131 -28.99 -32.35 -59.43
N LYS A 132 -30.24 -32.40 -58.94
CA LYS A 132 -30.69 -31.55 -57.84
C LYS A 132 -29.95 -31.89 -56.54
N GLU A 133 -29.78 -33.17 -56.22
CA GLU A 133 -29.00 -33.61 -55.04
C GLU A 133 -27.53 -33.16 -55.15
N GLU A 134 -26.90 -33.38 -56.31
CA GLU A 134 -25.52 -32.93 -56.59
C GLU A 134 -25.37 -31.41 -56.50
N TRP A 135 -26.36 -30.64 -56.97
CA TRP A 135 -26.35 -29.18 -56.87
C TRP A 135 -26.26 -28.67 -55.42
N TYR A 136 -26.97 -29.34 -54.50
CA TYR A 136 -26.93 -29.00 -53.07
C TYR A 136 -25.68 -29.53 -52.36
N LEU A 137 -25.11 -30.64 -52.83
CA LEU A 137 -23.82 -31.16 -52.34
C LEU A 137 -22.65 -30.25 -52.74
N ILE A 138 -22.70 -29.60 -53.90
CA ILE A 138 -21.65 -28.68 -54.32
C ILE A 138 -21.71 -27.40 -53.47
N GLY A 139 -20.58 -27.13 -52.83
CA GLY A 139 -20.37 -26.01 -51.93
C GLY A 139 -20.44 -24.61 -52.59
N PRO A 140 -19.89 -23.58 -51.91
CA PRO A 140 -20.02 -22.20 -52.34
C PRO A 140 -19.29 -21.91 -53.66
N VAL A 141 -19.87 -20.98 -54.43
CA VAL A 141 -19.32 -20.44 -55.68
C VAL A 141 -18.85 -18.99 -55.49
N PRO A 142 -18.09 -18.41 -56.43
CA PRO A 142 -17.70 -17.00 -56.38
C PRO A 142 -18.92 -16.08 -56.25
N ILE A 143 -18.85 -15.11 -55.35
CA ILE A 143 -19.97 -14.21 -54.99
C ILE A 143 -20.52 -13.48 -56.21
N LYS A 144 -19.64 -13.07 -57.14
CA LYS A 144 -20.01 -12.37 -58.38
C LYS A 144 -20.98 -13.18 -59.26
N ASN A 145 -20.88 -14.51 -59.24
CA ASN A 145 -21.62 -15.39 -60.14
C ASN A 145 -22.78 -16.10 -59.43
N GLN A 146 -22.88 -15.98 -58.10
CA GLN A 146 -23.86 -16.72 -57.30
C GLN A 146 -25.31 -16.43 -57.71
N HIS A 147 -25.64 -15.16 -58.00
CA HIS A 147 -26.97 -14.75 -58.42
C HIS A 147 -27.33 -15.33 -59.80
N ASN A 148 -26.51 -15.04 -60.82
CA ASN A 148 -26.77 -15.49 -62.19
C ASN A 148 -26.83 -17.01 -62.32
N ILE A 149 -25.96 -17.74 -61.59
CA ILE A 149 -25.97 -19.21 -61.56
C ILE A 149 -27.28 -19.73 -60.96
N TRP A 150 -27.76 -19.13 -59.88
CA TRP A 150 -29.01 -19.52 -59.24
C TRP A 150 -30.23 -19.19 -60.11
N GLU A 151 -30.26 -18.02 -60.75
CA GLU A 151 -31.32 -17.65 -61.68
C GLU A 151 -31.38 -18.57 -62.89
N ASN A 152 -30.22 -18.91 -63.48
CA ASN A 152 -30.17 -19.86 -64.59
C ASN A 152 -30.63 -21.25 -64.16
N TYR A 153 -30.15 -21.75 -63.03
CA TYR A 153 -30.63 -23.03 -62.49
C TYR A 153 -32.14 -23.01 -62.26
N LYS A 154 -32.66 -21.93 -61.65
CA LYS A 154 -34.10 -21.76 -61.40
C LYS A 154 -34.89 -21.73 -62.71
N HIS A 155 -34.47 -20.96 -63.70
CA HIS A 155 -35.13 -20.87 -65.00
C HIS A 155 -35.21 -22.24 -65.70
N HIS A 156 -34.09 -22.97 -65.74
CA HIS A 156 -34.06 -24.30 -66.36
C HIS A 156 -34.80 -25.37 -65.53
N SER A 157 -34.79 -25.26 -64.19
CA SER A 157 -35.62 -26.11 -63.33
C SER A 157 -37.11 -25.88 -63.59
N VAL A 158 -37.54 -24.61 -63.68
CA VAL A 158 -38.92 -24.26 -63.99
C VAL A 158 -39.30 -24.78 -65.37
N LYS A 159 -38.47 -24.56 -66.39
CA LYS A 159 -38.70 -25.07 -67.75
C LYS A 159 -38.79 -26.61 -67.79
N PHE A 160 -37.99 -27.31 -66.99
CA PHE A 160 -38.08 -28.77 -66.86
C PHE A 160 -39.39 -29.21 -66.20
N TYR A 161 -39.83 -28.51 -65.16
CA TYR A 161 -41.15 -28.75 -64.57
C TYR A 161 -42.28 -28.43 -65.57
N ASP A 162 -42.17 -27.36 -66.36
CA ASP A 162 -43.13 -27.02 -67.42
C ASP A 162 -43.20 -28.12 -68.50
N TYR A 163 -42.07 -28.74 -68.85
CA TYR A 163 -42.02 -29.91 -69.73
C TYR A 163 -42.67 -31.14 -69.08
N LEU A 164 -42.44 -31.36 -67.80
CA LEU A 164 -43.07 -32.44 -67.03
C LEU A 164 -44.59 -32.20 -66.85
N HIS A 165 -45.02 -30.93 -66.84
CA HIS A 165 -46.41 -30.47 -66.75
C HIS A 165 -47.26 -30.71 -68.01
N LEU A 166 -46.69 -31.25 -69.10
CA LEU A 166 -47.43 -31.79 -70.24
C LEU A 166 -48.21 -33.08 -69.88
N ASN A 167 -47.87 -33.75 -68.76
CA ASN A 167 -48.63 -34.89 -68.23
C ASN A 167 -49.60 -34.45 -67.12
N ARG A 168 -50.90 -34.51 -67.40
CA ARG A 168 -52.00 -34.05 -66.51
C ARG A 168 -51.98 -34.72 -65.12
N ASN A 169 -51.68 -36.00 -65.04
CA ASN A 169 -51.70 -36.77 -63.78
C ASN A 169 -50.58 -36.36 -62.79
N LEU A 170 -49.40 -36.00 -63.29
CA LEU A 170 -48.29 -35.55 -62.44
C LEU A 170 -48.54 -34.15 -61.86
N ARG A 171 -49.32 -33.31 -62.56
CA ARG A 171 -49.70 -31.97 -62.11
C ARG A 171 -50.61 -32.03 -60.88
N GLU A 172 -51.65 -32.86 -60.93
CA GLU A 172 -52.59 -33.02 -59.83
C GLU A 172 -51.91 -33.60 -58.58
N MET A 173 -51.01 -34.58 -58.77
CA MET A 173 -50.21 -35.14 -57.68
C MET A 173 -49.27 -34.09 -57.04
N ASN A 174 -48.63 -33.24 -57.85
CA ASN A 174 -47.77 -32.16 -57.37
C ASN A 174 -48.55 -31.05 -56.65
N PHE A 175 -49.75 -30.68 -57.12
CA PHE A 175 -50.59 -29.71 -56.43
C PHE A 175 -51.07 -30.22 -55.08
N LYS A 176 -51.43 -31.50 -54.98
CA LYS A 176 -51.80 -32.14 -53.71
C LYS A 176 -50.60 -32.17 -52.74
N TYR A 177 -49.43 -32.56 -53.23
CA TYR A 177 -48.20 -32.53 -52.43
C TYR A 177 -47.84 -31.12 -51.93
N ASN A 178 -47.86 -30.11 -52.81
CA ASN A 178 -47.58 -28.72 -52.45
C ASN A 178 -48.62 -28.16 -51.46
N TYR A 179 -49.90 -28.56 -51.60
CA TYR A 179 -50.97 -28.18 -50.68
C TYR A 179 -50.73 -28.76 -49.28
N ASP A 180 -50.40 -30.04 -49.18
CA ASP A 180 -50.12 -30.72 -47.91
C ASP A 180 -48.88 -30.13 -47.21
N GLU A 181 -47.81 -29.84 -47.96
CA GLU A 181 -46.62 -29.19 -47.40
C GLU A 181 -46.88 -27.74 -46.95
N LYS A 182 -47.70 -26.97 -47.68
CA LYS A 182 -48.13 -25.63 -47.23
C LYS A 182 -48.96 -25.70 -45.95
N ILE A 183 -49.84 -26.70 -45.80
CA ILE A 183 -50.57 -26.94 -44.56
C ILE A 183 -49.60 -27.27 -43.41
N LYS A 184 -48.58 -28.09 -43.65
CA LYS A 184 -47.56 -28.40 -42.62
C LYS A 184 -46.82 -27.14 -42.17
N ILE A 185 -46.47 -26.24 -43.10
CA ILE A 185 -45.85 -24.94 -42.78
C ILE A 185 -46.78 -24.08 -41.92
N ILE A 186 -48.06 -24.00 -42.27
CA ILE A 186 -49.06 -23.22 -41.52
C ILE A 186 -49.24 -23.79 -40.12
N LYS A 187 -49.41 -25.11 -39.98
CA LYS A 187 -49.52 -25.77 -38.66
C LYS A 187 -48.30 -25.52 -37.78
N LYS A 188 -47.09 -25.50 -38.37
CA LYS A 188 -45.86 -25.12 -37.66
C LYS A 188 -45.86 -23.65 -37.24
N ALA A 189 -46.30 -22.74 -38.12
CA ALA A 189 -46.41 -21.33 -37.78
C ALA A 189 -47.45 -21.09 -36.66
N GLU A 190 -48.60 -21.77 -36.72
CA GLU A 190 -49.66 -21.70 -35.70
C GLU A 190 -49.16 -22.21 -34.35
N SER A 191 -48.50 -23.36 -34.32
CA SER A 191 -47.96 -23.91 -33.06
C SER A 191 -46.88 -23.01 -32.43
N ILE A 192 -46.06 -22.35 -33.26
CA ILE A 192 -45.10 -21.34 -32.79
C ILE A 192 -45.83 -20.10 -32.26
N SER A 193 -46.92 -19.70 -32.92
CA SER A 193 -47.70 -18.53 -32.51
C SER A 193 -48.46 -18.74 -31.19
N GLU A 194 -48.92 -19.97 -30.92
CA GLU A 194 -49.72 -20.30 -29.74
C GLU A 194 -48.84 -20.61 -28.53
N SER A 195 -47.76 -21.35 -28.73
CA SER A 195 -46.89 -21.73 -27.63
C SER A 195 -46.11 -20.55 -27.05
N GLU A 196 -46.01 -20.53 -25.72
CA GLU A 196 -45.21 -19.55 -24.96
C GLU A 196 -43.78 -20.05 -24.68
N LYS A 197 -43.51 -21.33 -24.99
CA LYS A 197 -42.24 -22.00 -24.69
C LYS A 197 -41.09 -21.55 -25.59
N TYR A 198 -41.37 -21.00 -26.77
CA TYR A 198 -40.33 -20.66 -27.73
C TYR A 198 -39.69 -19.30 -27.42
N ASN A 199 -38.36 -19.26 -27.45
CA ASN A 199 -37.61 -18.02 -27.35
C ASN A 199 -37.83 -17.14 -28.59
N VAL A 200 -37.81 -15.81 -28.42
CA VAL A 200 -37.99 -14.84 -29.51
C VAL A 200 -37.01 -15.04 -30.66
N ASN A 201 -35.74 -15.37 -30.36
CA ASN A 201 -34.75 -15.66 -31.39
C ASN A 201 -35.09 -16.92 -32.22
N PHE A 202 -35.67 -17.94 -31.58
CA PHE A 202 -36.13 -19.14 -32.26
C PHE A 202 -37.33 -18.79 -33.15
N MET A 203 -38.32 -18.05 -32.62
CA MET A 203 -39.48 -17.61 -33.40
C MET A 203 -39.07 -16.84 -34.66
N VAL A 204 -38.10 -15.91 -34.56
CA VAL A 204 -37.61 -15.13 -35.72
C VAL A 204 -36.94 -16.03 -36.76
N ARG A 205 -36.05 -16.93 -36.34
CA ARG A 205 -35.32 -17.83 -37.26
C ARG A 205 -36.27 -18.77 -37.97
N GLU A 206 -37.19 -19.37 -37.21
CA GLU A 206 -38.15 -20.31 -37.74
C GLU A 206 -39.15 -19.61 -38.66
N LEU A 207 -39.66 -18.44 -38.29
CA LEU A 207 -40.52 -17.64 -39.16
C LEU A 207 -39.82 -17.29 -40.50
N ASN A 208 -38.57 -16.85 -40.46
CA ASN A 208 -37.78 -16.58 -41.66
C ASN A 208 -37.57 -17.86 -42.51
N TYR A 209 -37.35 -19.00 -41.86
CA TYR A 209 -37.22 -20.29 -42.52
C TYR A 209 -38.53 -20.71 -43.20
N LEU A 210 -39.67 -20.61 -42.51
CA LEU A 210 -40.99 -20.89 -43.07
C LEU A 210 -41.31 -19.96 -44.26
N HIS A 211 -40.97 -18.68 -44.18
CA HIS A 211 -41.08 -17.75 -45.33
C HIS A 211 -40.20 -18.16 -46.51
N LYS A 212 -38.98 -18.66 -46.25
CA LYS A 212 -38.06 -19.12 -47.29
C LYS A 212 -38.58 -20.41 -47.95
N LEU A 213 -39.03 -21.38 -47.17
CA LEU A 213 -39.67 -22.61 -47.65
C LEU A 213 -40.89 -22.29 -48.52
N TRP A 214 -41.76 -21.40 -48.04
CA TRP A 214 -42.96 -20.97 -48.75
C TRP A 214 -42.64 -20.33 -50.12
N LYS A 215 -41.56 -19.53 -50.20
CA LYS A 215 -41.22 -18.77 -51.40
C LYS A 215 -40.36 -19.55 -52.41
N ASN A 216 -39.49 -20.45 -51.94
CA ASN A 216 -38.45 -21.06 -52.78
C ASN A 216 -38.67 -22.54 -53.08
N ASP A 217 -39.22 -23.30 -52.13
CA ASP A 217 -39.23 -24.76 -52.22
C ASP A 217 -40.60 -25.33 -52.60
N LEU A 218 -41.65 -24.51 -52.52
CA LEU A 218 -43.02 -24.92 -52.81
C LEU A 218 -43.54 -24.29 -54.11
N GLY A 219 -44.03 -25.17 -54.99
CA GLY A 219 -44.65 -24.77 -56.25
C GLY A 219 -46.04 -24.16 -56.08
N PRO A 220 -46.64 -23.68 -57.18
CA PRO A 220 -48.00 -23.15 -57.18
C PRO A 220 -49.02 -24.24 -56.80
N VAL A 221 -50.15 -23.79 -56.23
CA VAL A 221 -51.37 -24.58 -55.99
C VAL A 221 -52.50 -23.90 -56.77
N THR A 222 -53.69 -24.48 -56.85
CA THR A 222 -54.87 -23.81 -57.42
C THR A 222 -55.06 -22.42 -56.79
N LYS A 223 -55.46 -21.44 -57.61
CA LYS A 223 -55.49 -20.02 -57.21
C LYS A 223 -56.32 -19.79 -55.95
N ASP A 224 -57.50 -20.41 -55.87
CA ASP A 224 -58.44 -20.25 -54.76
C ASP A 224 -57.88 -20.80 -53.44
N GLN A 225 -57.23 -21.98 -53.48
CA GLN A 225 -56.62 -22.59 -52.29
C GLN A 225 -55.37 -21.84 -51.85
N ASN A 226 -54.62 -21.26 -52.80
CA ASN A 226 -53.40 -20.52 -52.48
C ASN A 226 -53.70 -19.22 -51.73
N GLU A 227 -54.75 -18.49 -52.11
CA GLU A 227 -55.16 -17.27 -51.38
C GLU A 227 -55.60 -17.59 -49.94
N LEU A 228 -56.35 -18.68 -49.76
CA LEU A 228 -56.88 -19.09 -48.47
C LEU A 228 -55.77 -19.56 -47.52
N LEU A 229 -54.84 -20.38 -48.02
CA LEU A 229 -53.65 -20.81 -47.27
C LEU A 229 -52.72 -19.64 -46.95
N TRP A 230 -52.56 -18.70 -47.89
CA TRP A 230 -51.72 -17.52 -47.68
C TRP A 230 -52.28 -16.59 -46.60
N LYS A 231 -53.59 -16.30 -46.60
CA LYS A 231 -54.24 -15.52 -45.53
C LYS A 231 -54.01 -16.15 -44.15
N ARG A 232 -54.20 -17.47 -44.04
CA ARG A 232 -53.98 -18.21 -42.78
C ARG A 232 -52.52 -18.14 -42.30
N PHE A 233 -51.56 -18.31 -43.22
CA PHE A 233 -50.14 -18.14 -42.91
C PHE A 233 -49.80 -16.71 -42.47
N GLN A 234 -50.37 -15.70 -43.11
CA GLN A 234 -50.16 -14.29 -42.75
C GLN A 234 -50.71 -13.96 -41.36
N GLU A 235 -51.84 -14.51 -40.97
CA GLU A 235 -52.41 -14.31 -39.63
C GLU A 235 -51.52 -14.90 -38.54
N ALA A 236 -51.03 -16.14 -38.73
CA ALA A 236 -50.08 -16.76 -37.82
C ALA A 236 -48.77 -15.96 -37.74
N SER A 237 -48.24 -15.50 -38.89
CA SER A 237 -47.05 -14.65 -38.96
C SER A 237 -47.25 -13.31 -38.24
N LYS A 238 -48.41 -12.65 -38.40
CA LYS A 238 -48.75 -11.40 -37.70
C LYS A 238 -48.74 -11.57 -36.17
N LYS A 239 -49.29 -12.68 -35.67
CA LYS A 239 -49.27 -13.01 -34.23
C LYS A 239 -47.84 -13.23 -33.70
N ILE A 240 -46.98 -13.89 -34.48
CA ILE A 240 -45.56 -14.05 -34.10
C ILE A 240 -44.84 -12.68 -34.10
N HIS A 241 -45.06 -11.86 -35.12
CA HIS A 241 -44.49 -10.52 -35.20
C HIS A 241 -44.94 -9.60 -34.04
N SER A 242 -46.21 -9.65 -33.62
CA SER A 242 -46.68 -8.85 -32.49
C SER A 242 -45.99 -9.26 -31.18
N LYS A 243 -45.82 -10.56 -30.92
CA LYS A 243 -45.06 -11.08 -29.77
C LYS A 243 -43.59 -10.63 -29.80
N ILE A 244 -42.94 -10.71 -30.96
CA ILE A 244 -41.55 -10.23 -31.15
C ILE A 244 -41.44 -8.73 -30.86
N ASN A 245 -42.39 -7.93 -31.38
CA ASN A 245 -42.39 -6.49 -31.20
C ASN A 245 -42.61 -6.10 -29.73
N LEU A 246 -43.54 -6.77 -29.04
CA LEU A 246 -43.79 -6.56 -27.61
C LEU A 246 -42.54 -6.87 -26.77
N PHE A 247 -41.89 -8.01 -27.01
CA PHE A 247 -40.64 -8.35 -26.32
C PHE A 247 -39.53 -7.32 -26.57
N ASN A 248 -39.36 -6.90 -27.82
CA ASN A 248 -38.36 -5.88 -28.16
C ASN A 248 -38.67 -4.54 -27.48
N LYS A 249 -39.94 -4.14 -27.37
CA LYS A 249 -40.36 -2.93 -26.65
C LYS A 249 -40.02 -3.02 -25.16
N ASN A 250 -40.41 -4.12 -24.50
CA ASN A 250 -40.13 -4.35 -23.09
C ASN A 250 -38.62 -4.38 -22.82
N ARG A 251 -37.83 -5.01 -23.70
CA ARG A 251 -36.36 -5.01 -23.61
C ARG A 251 -35.80 -3.58 -23.67
N LEU A 252 -36.28 -2.75 -24.60
CA LEU A 252 -35.83 -1.37 -24.73
C LEU A 252 -36.20 -0.53 -23.50
N GLU A 253 -37.36 -0.77 -22.90
CA GLU A 253 -37.78 -0.10 -21.66
C GLU A 253 -36.88 -0.49 -20.48
N ILE A 254 -36.58 -1.78 -20.31
CA ILE A 254 -35.63 -2.27 -19.28
C ILE A 254 -34.22 -1.69 -19.52
N GLU A 255 -33.74 -1.65 -20.76
CA GLU A 255 -32.45 -1.05 -21.10
C GLU A 255 -32.42 0.46 -20.76
N LYS A 256 -33.51 1.20 -21.00
CA LYS A 256 -33.64 2.61 -20.62
C LYS A 256 -33.66 2.80 -19.10
N GLU A 257 -34.34 1.93 -18.36
CA GLU A 257 -34.35 1.99 -16.90
C GLU A 257 -32.97 1.67 -16.31
N ASN A 258 -32.29 0.66 -16.84
CA ASN A 258 -30.92 0.33 -16.49
C ASN A 258 -29.97 1.49 -16.77
N LEU A 259 -30.15 2.20 -17.88
CA LEU A 259 -29.38 3.40 -18.20
C LEU A 259 -29.58 4.50 -17.15
N LYS A 260 -30.82 4.75 -16.71
CA LYS A 260 -31.10 5.71 -15.62
C LYS A 260 -30.40 5.28 -14.32
N LYS A 261 -30.49 4.00 -13.94
CA LYS A 261 -29.84 3.46 -12.74
C LYS A 261 -28.30 3.62 -12.80
N LYS A 262 -27.67 3.26 -13.93
CA LYS A 262 -26.22 3.43 -14.13
C LYS A 262 -25.79 4.90 -14.08
N ASN A 263 -26.55 5.79 -14.70
CA ASN A 263 -26.26 7.23 -14.66
C ASN A 263 -26.38 7.79 -13.23
N ASN A 264 -27.37 7.34 -12.44
CA ASN A 264 -27.50 7.73 -11.04
C ASN A 264 -26.31 7.27 -10.19
N ILE A 265 -25.80 6.05 -10.41
CA ILE A 265 -24.59 5.57 -9.72
C ILE A 265 -23.37 6.41 -10.10
N ILE A 266 -23.20 6.72 -11.40
CA ILE A 266 -22.11 7.59 -11.85
C ILE A 266 -22.23 8.98 -11.20
N LYS A 267 -23.45 9.52 -11.06
CA LYS A 267 -23.69 10.79 -10.37
C LYS A 267 -23.26 10.72 -8.90
N LYS A 268 -23.69 9.70 -8.15
CA LYS A 268 -23.26 9.46 -6.76
C LYS A 268 -21.74 9.33 -6.64
N LEU A 269 -21.09 8.62 -7.57
CA LEU A 269 -19.63 8.51 -7.61
C LEU A 269 -18.93 9.84 -7.91
N LYS A 270 -19.54 10.71 -8.74
CA LYS A 270 -19.03 12.06 -9.02
C LYS A 270 -19.14 12.97 -7.79
N GLU A 271 -20.28 12.96 -7.10
CA GLU A 271 -20.49 13.71 -5.84
C GLU A 271 -19.48 13.25 -4.76
N ASN A 272 -19.33 11.94 -4.58
CA ASN A 272 -18.35 11.37 -3.65
C ASN A 272 -16.90 11.65 -4.05
N ASN A 273 -16.61 11.96 -5.31
CA ASN A 273 -15.26 12.33 -5.75
C ASN A 273 -14.88 13.74 -5.29
N GLU A 274 -15.80 14.59 -4.85
CA GLU A 274 -15.45 15.89 -4.26
C GLU A 274 -14.90 15.75 -2.85
N ILE A 275 -15.40 14.77 -2.10
CA ILE A 275 -14.96 14.46 -0.74
C ILE A 275 -13.54 13.88 -0.78
N THR A 276 -12.61 14.49 -0.03
CA THR A 276 -11.26 13.96 0.17
C THR A 276 -11.05 13.61 1.63
N PRO A 277 -11.16 12.33 2.00
CA PRO A 277 -10.95 11.90 3.38
C PRO A 277 -9.53 12.22 3.85
N VAL A 278 -9.40 12.67 5.10
CA VAL A 278 -8.11 13.04 5.71
C VAL A 278 -7.57 11.90 6.57
N GLU A 279 -8.43 11.17 7.27
CA GLU A 279 -8.00 10.06 8.11
C GLU A 279 -8.04 8.71 7.38
N HIS A 280 -7.24 7.77 7.87
CA HIS A 280 -7.23 6.41 7.31
C HIS A 280 -8.54 5.66 7.56
N LYS A 281 -9.23 5.92 8.68
CA LYS A 281 -10.54 5.31 8.96
C LYS A 281 -11.57 5.74 7.93
N ASP A 282 -11.65 7.04 7.68
CA ASP A 282 -12.53 7.61 6.66
C ASP A 282 -12.21 7.05 5.26
N TRP A 283 -10.93 6.85 4.94
CA TRP A 283 -10.54 6.18 3.69
C TRP A 283 -11.03 4.74 3.59
N LEU A 284 -11.10 3.99 4.70
CA LEU A 284 -11.61 2.62 4.68
C LEU A 284 -13.11 2.57 4.42
N GLU A 285 -13.88 3.44 5.08
CA GLU A 285 -15.33 3.57 4.86
C GLU A 285 -15.63 4.05 3.44
N TYR A 286 -14.89 5.05 2.96
CA TYR A 286 -15.01 5.55 1.60
C TYR A 286 -14.71 4.49 0.53
N ILE A 287 -13.70 3.64 0.75
CA ILE A 287 -13.41 2.53 -0.16
C ILE A 287 -14.56 1.52 -0.18
N LYS A 288 -15.12 1.16 0.97
CA LYS A 288 -16.27 0.25 1.04
C LYS A 288 -17.47 0.80 0.27
N LEU A 289 -17.82 2.07 0.48
CA LEU A 289 -18.90 2.74 -0.23
C LEU A 289 -18.69 2.73 -1.76
N ILE A 290 -17.46 2.93 -2.22
CA ILE A 290 -17.15 2.88 -3.66
C ILE A 290 -17.22 1.46 -4.22
N ASP A 291 -16.75 0.47 -3.46
CA ASP A 291 -16.81 -0.93 -3.87
C ASP A 291 -18.27 -1.41 -3.95
N GLU A 292 -19.13 -1.01 -3.00
CA GLU A 292 -20.59 -1.24 -3.05
C GLU A 292 -21.22 -0.63 -4.31
N LEU A 293 -20.96 0.66 -4.59
CA LEU A 293 -21.46 1.33 -5.80
C LEU A 293 -20.95 0.69 -7.10
N LYS A 294 -19.72 0.16 -7.08
CA LYS A 294 -19.13 -0.56 -8.21
C LYS A 294 -19.82 -1.91 -8.42
N GLU A 295 -20.13 -2.63 -7.35
CA GLU A 295 -20.88 -3.89 -7.42
C GLU A 295 -22.30 -3.65 -7.93
N GLU A 296 -23.01 -2.63 -7.40
CA GLU A 296 -24.32 -2.22 -7.90
C GLU A 296 -24.27 -1.90 -9.40
N PHE A 297 -23.26 -1.16 -9.86
CA PHE A 297 -23.09 -0.83 -11.27
C PHE A 297 -22.89 -2.06 -12.17
N GLN A 298 -22.16 -3.07 -11.67
CA GLN A 298 -21.88 -4.31 -12.38
C GLN A 298 -23.08 -5.26 -12.40
N GLN A 299 -23.88 -5.29 -11.31
CA GLN A 299 -25.10 -6.08 -11.22
C GLN A 299 -26.20 -5.57 -12.15
N ILE A 300 -26.25 -4.26 -12.42
CA ILE A 300 -27.20 -3.71 -13.38
C ILE A 300 -26.92 -4.26 -14.78
N GLY A 301 -27.98 -4.78 -15.41
CA GLY A 301 -27.97 -5.41 -16.71
C GLY A 301 -27.58 -4.49 -17.89
N LYS A 302 -27.92 -4.95 -19.10
CA LYS A 302 -27.53 -4.28 -20.35
C LYS A 302 -28.20 -2.91 -20.48
N VAL A 303 -27.49 -2.00 -21.15
CA VAL A 303 -27.92 -0.66 -21.52
C VAL A 303 -27.93 -0.50 -23.04
N PRO A 304 -28.61 0.52 -23.60
CA PRO A 304 -28.65 0.75 -25.04
C PRO A 304 -27.24 0.84 -25.64
N LYS A 305 -27.06 0.20 -26.80
CA LYS A 305 -25.74 0.07 -27.45
C LYS A 305 -25.07 1.41 -27.74
N SER A 306 -25.85 2.45 -28.04
CA SER A 306 -25.38 3.83 -28.26
C SER A 306 -24.64 4.40 -27.05
N ASN A 307 -25.17 4.18 -25.85
CA ASN A 307 -24.70 4.79 -24.62
C ASN A 307 -23.72 3.92 -23.84
N ASN A 308 -23.62 2.62 -24.15
CA ASN A 308 -22.78 1.69 -23.41
C ASN A 308 -21.31 2.15 -23.33
N LYS A 309 -20.73 2.62 -24.45
CA LYS A 309 -19.35 3.09 -24.48
C LYS A 309 -19.14 4.34 -23.61
N GLU A 310 -20.07 5.28 -23.69
CA GLU A 310 -20.05 6.54 -22.95
C GLU A 310 -20.15 6.30 -21.44
N ILE A 311 -21.13 5.50 -21.00
CA ILE A 311 -21.35 5.13 -19.60
C ILE A 311 -20.11 4.44 -19.01
N TRP A 312 -19.51 3.49 -19.74
CA TRP A 312 -18.28 2.83 -19.28
C TRP A 312 -17.05 3.74 -19.30
N SER A 313 -17.02 4.74 -20.19
CA SER A 313 -15.96 5.75 -20.20
C SER A 313 -16.05 6.63 -18.96
N GLU A 314 -17.23 7.21 -18.71
CA GLU A 314 -17.49 8.06 -17.55
C GLU A 314 -17.24 7.33 -16.23
N PHE A 315 -17.75 6.11 -16.08
CA PHE A 315 -17.53 5.30 -14.90
C PHE A 315 -16.03 5.06 -14.62
N ARG A 316 -15.26 4.71 -15.67
CA ARG A 316 -13.81 4.48 -15.54
C ARG A 316 -13.06 5.76 -15.22
N GLU A 317 -13.44 6.89 -15.80
CA GLU A 317 -12.81 8.18 -15.51
C GLU A 317 -13.01 8.60 -14.06
N VAL A 318 -14.24 8.46 -13.53
CA VAL A 318 -14.54 8.78 -12.13
C VAL A 318 -13.74 7.87 -11.19
N LEU A 319 -13.74 6.55 -11.43
CA LEU A 319 -12.93 5.61 -10.66
C LEU A 319 -11.43 5.89 -10.75
N LYS A 320 -10.93 6.33 -11.91
CA LYS A 320 -9.52 6.73 -12.08
C LYS A 320 -9.18 7.93 -11.20
N LYS A 321 -10.04 8.95 -11.15
CA LYS A 321 -9.85 10.13 -10.29
C LYS A 321 -9.81 9.75 -8.82
N ILE A 322 -10.74 8.92 -8.37
CA ILE A 322 -10.79 8.44 -6.98
C ILE A 322 -9.53 7.61 -6.65
N ASN A 323 -9.15 6.68 -7.52
CA ASN A 323 -7.95 5.85 -7.29
C ASN A 323 -6.67 6.69 -7.28
N LEU A 324 -6.58 7.76 -8.07
CA LEU A 324 -5.45 8.71 -8.01
C LEU A 324 -5.37 9.38 -6.64
N LYS A 325 -6.49 9.88 -6.10
CA LYS A 325 -6.56 10.48 -4.76
C LYS A 325 -6.15 9.48 -3.68
N LYS A 326 -6.70 8.26 -3.73
CA LYS A 326 -6.35 7.14 -2.83
C LYS A 326 -4.85 6.85 -2.85
N ASN A 327 -4.30 6.66 -4.05
CA ASN A 327 -2.89 6.33 -4.23
C ASN A 327 -1.98 7.45 -3.72
N ASN A 328 -2.34 8.72 -3.93
CA ASN A 328 -1.58 9.85 -3.44
C ASN A 328 -1.60 9.92 -1.90
N PHE A 329 -2.74 9.69 -1.27
CA PHE A 329 -2.85 9.63 0.19
C PHE A 329 -1.96 8.54 0.80
N TYR A 330 -2.10 7.29 0.32
CA TYR A 330 -1.29 6.18 0.84
C TYR A 330 0.20 6.33 0.53
N LYS A 331 0.57 6.95 -0.59
CA LYS A 331 1.97 7.32 -0.88
C LYS A 331 2.51 8.34 0.13
N LYS A 332 1.78 9.42 0.41
CA LYS A 332 2.19 10.44 1.40
C LYS A 332 2.37 9.82 2.79
N ARG A 333 1.36 9.08 3.26
CA ARG A 333 1.42 8.36 4.55
C ARG A 333 2.58 7.36 4.61
N LYS A 334 2.88 6.64 3.53
CA LYS A 334 4.04 5.73 3.47
C LYS A 334 5.37 6.50 3.60
N ILE A 335 5.47 7.68 2.98
CA ILE A 335 6.66 8.54 3.09
C ILE A 335 6.81 9.07 4.52
N GLU A 336 5.73 9.53 5.16
CA GLU A 336 5.74 10.00 6.55
C GLU A 336 6.15 8.88 7.51
N ILE A 337 5.54 7.69 7.40
CA ILE A 337 5.92 6.54 8.22
C ILE A 337 7.40 6.19 8.01
N LYS A 338 7.89 6.25 6.76
CA LYS A 338 9.31 6.00 6.48
C LYS A 338 10.21 7.01 7.20
N LYS A 339 9.88 8.31 7.18
CA LYS A 339 10.62 9.35 7.91
C LYS A 339 10.66 9.06 9.41
N LEU A 340 9.53 8.74 10.03
CA LEU A 340 9.45 8.40 11.46
C LEU A 340 10.28 7.16 11.81
N VAL A 341 10.27 6.15 10.94
CA VAL A 341 11.10 4.94 11.10
C VAL A 341 12.59 5.29 11.01
N ASP A 342 12.98 6.10 10.03
CA ASP A 342 14.37 6.51 9.83
C ASP A 342 14.87 7.37 11.01
N GLU A 343 14.03 8.23 11.59
CA GLU A 343 14.35 8.98 12.82
C GLU A 343 14.58 8.05 14.02
N LYS A 344 13.72 7.05 14.24
CA LYS A 344 13.94 6.05 15.30
C LYS A 344 15.22 5.25 15.08
N LYS A 345 15.53 4.86 13.85
CA LYS A 345 16.80 4.19 13.52
C LYS A 345 18.01 5.07 13.81
N LYS A 346 17.97 6.37 13.48
CA LYS A 346 19.04 7.32 13.84
C LYS A 346 19.25 7.41 15.34
N MET A 347 18.17 7.37 16.14
CA MET A 347 18.29 7.34 17.60
C MET A 347 18.99 6.08 18.10
N ILE A 348 18.66 4.90 17.56
CA ILE A 348 19.36 3.64 17.88
C ILE A 348 20.86 3.75 17.58
N ILE A 349 21.22 4.29 16.42
CA ILE A 349 22.62 4.50 16.04
C ILE A 349 23.32 5.44 17.02
N SER A 350 22.70 6.57 17.37
CA SER A 350 23.29 7.54 18.31
C SER A 350 23.52 6.94 19.70
N VAL A 351 22.62 6.10 20.21
CA VAL A 351 22.82 5.40 21.49
C VAL A 351 23.95 4.38 21.38
N ARG A 352 24.05 3.66 20.25
CA ARG A 352 25.14 2.72 20.00
C ARG A 352 26.52 3.41 20.00
N GLU A 353 26.62 4.57 19.36
CA GLU A 353 27.84 5.39 19.36
C GLU A 353 28.20 5.87 20.78
N ILE A 354 27.21 6.31 21.56
CA ILE A 354 27.43 6.72 22.96
C ILE A 354 27.94 5.56 23.83
N ILE A 355 27.49 4.33 23.59
CA ILE A 355 27.95 3.13 24.32
C ILE A 355 29.40 2.77 23.98
N ASN A 356 29.87 3.12 22.79
CA ASN A 356 31.24 2.87 22.35
C ASN A 356 32.23 3.92 22.88
N ASN A 357 31.77 5.14 23.18
CA ASN A 357 32.60 6.19 23.79
C ASN A 357 32.81 5.94 25.30
N GLU A 358 34.04 6.06 25.79
CA GLU A 358 34.43 5.71 27.18
C GLU A 358 33.82 6.63 28.26
N ASP A 359 33.43 7.87 27.92
CA ASP A 359 32.81 8.83 28.85
C ASP A 359 31.31 8.57 29.07
N HIS A 360 30.99 7.46 29.74
CA HIS A 360 29.61 7.03 29.97
C HIS A 360 28.84 7.99 30.89
N LEU A 361 29.46 8.60 31.91
CA LEU A 361 28.78 9.49 32.87
C LEU A 361 28.37 10.85 32.26
N SER A 362 29.19 11.41 31.37
CA SER A 362 28.93 12.71 30.73
C SER A 362 27.73 12.66 29.78
N ASN A 363 27.52 11.51 29.12
CA ASN A 363 26.47 11.33 28.11
C ASN A 363 25.08 10.95 28.69
N LEU A 364 24.93 10.87 30.02
CA LEU A 364 23.69 10.44 30.67
C LEU A 364 22.51 11.36 30.36
N LYS A 365 22.75 12.67 30.25
CA LYS A 365 21.74 13.65 29.85
C LYS A 365 21.26 13.39 28.41
N LYS A 366 22.21 13.15 27.49
CA LYS A 366 21.92 12.90 26.07
C LYS A 366 21.10 11.62 25.86
N VAL A 367 21.43 10.53 26.55
CA VAL A 367 20.64 9.27 26.43
C VAL A 367 19.22 9.44 26.97
N LYS A 368 19.04 10.17 28.08
CA LYS A 368 17.70 10.50 28.59
C LYS A 368 16.90 11.37 27.61
N GLU A 369 17.54 12.36 27.00
CA GLU A 369 16.90 13.18 25.94
C GLU A 369 16.48 12.32 24.74
N ILE A 370 17.32 11.37 24.31
CA ILE A 370 16.98 10.44 23.23
C ILE A 370 15.78 9.56 23.61
N GLN A 371 15.72 9.05 24.85
CA GLN A 371 14.57 8.28 25.34
C GLN A 371 13.28 9.11 25.38
N MET A 372 13.36 10.39 25.74
CA MET A 372 12.21 11.30 25.70
C MET A 372 11.77 11.55 24.25
N LYS A 373 12.73 11.86 23.36
CA LYS A 373 12.45 12.08 21.94
C LYS A 373 11.82 10.82 21.30
N TRP A 374 12.31 9.63 21.64
CA TRP A 374 11.73 8.36 21.19
C TRP A 374 10.23 8.23 21.51
N LYS A 375 9.84 8.59 22.74
CA LYS A 375 8.44 8.56 23.19
C LYS A 375 7.58 9.62 22.50
N SER A 376 8.17 10.75 22.12
CA SER A 376 7.48 11.83 21.41
C SER A 376 7.24 11.56 19.92
N ILE A 377 8.03 10.66 19.30
CA ILE A 377 7.83 10.30 17.89
C ILE A 377 6.51 9.55 17.75
N GLY A 378 5.70 10.01 16.79
CA GLY A 378 4.37 9.49 16.51
C GLY A 378 4.28 7.99 16.19
N PRO A 379 3.05 7.48 16.03
CA PRO A 379 2.79 6.06 15.87
C PRO A 379 3.31 5.51 14.54
N ILE A 380 3.89 4.31 14.60
CA ILE A 380 4.42 3.53 13.46
C ILE A 380 3.72 2.16 13.49
N PRO A 381 3.59 1.43 12.36
CA PRO A 381 3.03 0.08 12.36
C PRO A 381 3.63 -0.82 13.45
N ARG A 382 2.76 -1.51 14.20
CA ARG A 382 3.10 -2.25 15.43
C ARG A 382 4.32 -3.17 15.26
N LYS A 383 4.37 -3.96 14.18
CA LYS A 383 5.48 -4.89 13.89
C LYS A 383 6.84 -4.19 13.76
N ILE A 384 6.88 -3.01 13.13
CA ILE A 384 8.12 -2.25 12.96
C ILE A 384 8.47 -1.56 14.29
N SER A 385 7.45 -1.04 14.98
CA SER A 385 7.63 -0.37 16.28
C SER A 385 8.17 -1.32 17.35
N SER A 386 7.68 -2.56 17.42
CA SER A 386 8.13 -3.56 18.41
C SER A 386 9.59 -3.92 18.19
N ASN A 387 10.00 -4.17 16.94
CA ASN A 387 11.38 -4.55 16.62
C ASN A 387 12.35 -3.42 16.95
N LEU A 388 12.05 -2.19 16.51
CA LEU A 388 12.88 -1.02 16.81
C LEU A 388 12.93 -0.71 18.31
N TRP A 389 11.82 -0.92 19.03
CA TRP A 389 11.79 -0.74 20.49
C TRP A 389 12.66 -1.76 21.22
N ASN A 390 12.62 -3.03 20.83
CA ASN A 390 13.45 -4.06 21.45
C ASN A 390 14.94 -3.73 21.26
N GLU A 391 15.36 -3.40 20.04
CA GLU A 391 16.74 -2.98 19.76
C GLU A 391 17.15 -1.74 20.58
N PHE A 392 16.28 -0.72 20.64
CA PHE A 392 16.56 0.50 21.39
C PHE A 392 16.63 0.25 22.90
N ASN A 393 15.72 -0.56 23.44
CA ASN A 393 15.63 -0.86 24.86
C ASN A 393 16.81 -1.71 25.32
N GLU A 394 17.23 -2.70 24.51
CA GLU A 394 18.43 -3.48 24.77
C GLU A 394 19.68 -2.59 24.85
N LEU A 395 19.87 -1.67 23.90
CA LEU A 395 20.98 -0.71 23.95
C LEU A 395 20.91 0.20 25.18
N CYS A 396 19.72 0.72 25.52
CA CYS A 396 19.55 1.51 26.74
C CYS A 396 19.89 0.71 28.00
N ASN A 397 19.46 -0.55 28.08
CA ASN A 397 19.76 -1.44 29.20
C ASN A 397 21.25 -1.71 29.32
N LEU A 398 21.93 -1.95 28.20
CA LEU A 398 23.40 -2.10 28.16
C LEU A 398 24.10 -0.84 28.66
N TYR A 399 23.68 0.34 28.22
CA TYR A 399 24.24 1.62 28.66
C TYR A 399 24.08 1.83 30.17
N PHE A 400 22.87 1.62 30.72
CA PHE A 400 22.65 1.76 32.16
C PHE A 400 23.35 0.68 32.99
N LYS A 401 23.55 -0.53 32.44
CA LYS A 401 24.38 -1.56 33.07
C LYS A 401 25.84 -1.10 33.21
N LYS A 402 26.44 -0.58 32.13
CA LYS A 402 27.80 0.01 32.17
C LYS A 402 27.90 1.13 33.21
N ILE A 403 26.94 2.06 33.25
CA ILE A 403 26.92 3.13 34.28
C ILE A 403 26.87 2.56 35.71
N ARG A 404 26.12 1.48 35.95
CA ARG A 404 26.07 0.85 37.28
C ARG A 404 27.42 0.23 37.64
N GLU A 405 28.07 -0.45 36.69
CA GLU A 405 29.40 -1.03 36.86
C GLU A 405 30.45 0.07 37.15
N ASP A 406 30.44 1.17 36.39
CA ASP A 406 31.33 2.32 36.62
C ASP A 406 31.12 2.93 38.02
N LYS A 407 29.86 3.08 38.45
CA LYS A 407 29.55 3.56 39.80
C LYS A 407 29.97 2.58 40.90
N GLN A 408 29.86 1.27 40.66
CA GLN A 408 30.30 0.25 41.62
C GLN A 408 31.82 0.23 41.75
N LYS A 409 32.56 0.35 40.65
CA LYS A 409 34.03 0.48 40.66
C LYS A 409 34.46 1.70 41.47
N ILE A 410 33.85 2.85 41.21
CA ILE A 410 34.09 4.08 41.99
C ILE A 410 33.76 3.84 43.47
N SER A 411 32.64 3.19 43.80
CA SER A 411 32.27 2.91 45.19
C SER A 411 33.22 1.95 45.92
N GLN A 412 33.88 1.02 45.22
CA GLN A 412 34.86 0.10 45.80
C GLN A 412 36.23 0.78 46.02
N GLU A 413 36.63 1.66 45.11
CA GLU A 413 37.81 2.51 45.29
C GLU A 413 37.61 3.46 46.49
N ASP A 414 36.43 4.05 46.55
CA ASP A 414 35.96 4.91 47.63
C ASP A 414 35.95 4.20 49.00
N SER A 415 35.53 2.93 49.08
CA SER A 415 35.54 2.16 50.35
C SER A 415 36.94 1.84 50.83
N LYS A 416 37.87 1.48 49.93
CA LYS A 416 39.29 1.24 50.26
C LYS A 416 39.94 2.50 50.85
N ILE A 417 39.63 3.66 50.29
CA ILE A 417 40.13 4.93 50.81
C ILE A 417 39.62 5.19 52.24
N ILE A 418 38.34 4.92 52.52
CA ILE A 418 37.77 5.09 53.86
C ILE A 418 38.41 4.12 54.87
N GLU A 419 38.70 2.88 54.47
CA GLU A 419 39.39 1.89 55.30
C GLU A 419 40.81 2.33 55.67
N THR A 420 41.59 2.82 54.70
CA THR A 420 42.96 3.32 54.97
C THR A 420 42.96 4.47 55.99
N LYS A 421 42.04 5.42 55.87
CA LYS A 421 41.84 6.49 56.86
C LYS A 421 41.47 5.94 58.24
N ASN A 422 40.53 4.99 58.32
CA ASN A 422 40.09 4.42 59.60
C ASN A 422 41.21 3.64 60.31
N LEU A 423 42.07 2.94 59.55
CA LEU A 423 43.26 2.29 60.09
C LEU A 423 44.24 3.31 60.67
N PHE A 424 44.44 4.44 59.99
CA PHE A 424 45.27 5.52 60.51
C PHE A 424 44.75 6.09 61.83
N PHE A 425 43.44 6.34 61.94
CA PHE A 425 42.84 6.85 63.19
C PHE A 425 42.99 5.85 64.36
N LYS A 426 42.83 4.55 64.10
CA LYS A 426 42.95 3.52 65.14
C LYS A 426 44.39 3.34 65.62
N ASN A 427 45.36 3.40 64.72
CA ASN A 427 46.77 3.17 65.02
C ASN A 427 47.52 4.48 65.33
N PHE A 428 46.82 5.54 65.70
CA PHE A 428 47.43 6.83 65.97
C PHE A 428 48.38 6.72 67.18
N PRO A 429 49.68 7.06 67.04
CA PRO A 429 50.66 6.87 68.11
C PRO A 429 50.52 7.94 69.22
N GLU A 430 49.58 7.71 70.13
CA GLU A 430 49.25 8.57 71.28
C GLU A 430 50.39 8.68 72.30
N SER A 431 51.19 7.61 72.46
CA SER A 431 52.27 7.55 73.45
C SER A 431 53.50 8.42 73.14
N LYS A 432 53.54 9.05 71.96
CA LYS A 432 54.67 9.87 71.47
C LYS A 432 54.36 11.37 71.42
N ILE A 433 53.22 11.81 71.95
CA ILE A 433 52.83 13.23 71.92
C ILE A 433 53.79 14.05 72.81
N PRO A 434 54.48 15.07 72.27
CA PRO A 434 55.40 15.91 73.05
C PRO A 434 54.69 16.69 74.17
N LYS A 435 55.40 17.06 75.24
CA LYS A 435 54.82 17.82 76.37
C LYS A 435 54.74 19.34 76.14
N LYS A 436 55.42 19.87 75.11
CA LYS A 436 55.42 21.31 74.77
C LYS A 436 54.44 21.63 73.64
N THR A 437 53.65 22.68 73.80
CA THR A 437 52.57 23.11 72.86
C THR A 437 53.04 23.31 71.42
N ASN A 438 54.20 23.95 71.21
CA ASN A 438 54.73 24.19 69.86
C ASN A 438 55.28 22.92 69.17
N GLU A 439 55.67 21.90 69.94
CA GLU A 439 56.16 20.62 69.43
C GLU A 439 54.99 19.68 69.08
N ILE A 440 53.88 19.77 69.83
CA ILE A 440 52.61 19.06 69.53
C ILE A 440 52.06 19.48 68.16
N GLN A 441 52.07 20.78 67.85
CA GLN A 441 51.55 21.28 66.59
C GLN A 441 52.33 20.76 65.38
N LYS A 442 53.68 20.78 65.45
CA LYS A 442 54.53 20.21 64.39
C LYS A 442 54.29 18.71 64.22
N TYR A 443 54.18 17.97 65.33
CA TYR A 443 53.88 16.54 65.30
C TYR A 443 52.53 16.23 64.63
N PHE A 444 51.50 17.02 64.90
CA PHE A 444 50.21 16.87 64.22
C PHE A 444 50.30 17.20 62.73
N PHE A 445 51.06 18.23 62.34
CA PHE A 445 51.24 18.57 60.91
C PHE A 445 51.95 17.44 60.15
N ASP A 446 53.01 16.87 60.71
CA ASP A 446 53.72 15.73 60.11
C ASP A 446 52.79 14.51 59.95
N LYS A 447 51.97 14.22 60.96
CA LYS A 447 51.01 13.11 60.91
C LYS A 447 49.86 13.36 59.91
N ILE A 448 49.45 14.61 59.74
CA ILE A 448 48.48 15.00 58.71
C ILE A 448 49.08 14.80 57.31
N ASP A 449 50.36 15.13 57.13
CA ASP A 449 51.04 14.90 55.86
C ASP A 449 51.19 13.41 55.52
N ASP A 450 51.50 12.55 56.51
CA ASP A 450 51.50 11.09 56.34
C ASP A 450 50.13 10.56 55.88
N LEU A 451 49.03 11.09 56.43
CA LEU A 451 47.66 10.74 56.04
C LEU A 451 47.33 11.22 54.62
N ILE A 452 47.71 12.45 54.28
CA ILE A 452 47.44 13.02 52.95
C ILE A 452 48.25 12.30 51.86
N GLN A 453 49.49 11.89 52.14
CA GLN A 453 50.32 11.13 51.19
C GLN A 453 49.81 9.70 50.97
N SER A 454 49.26 9.06 52.02
CA SER A 454 48.68 7.71 51.91
C SER A 454 47.31 7.67 51.24
N ILE A 455 46.59 8.79 51.20
CA ILE A 455 45.27 8.90 50.59
C ILE A 455 45.35 9.59 49.21
N ASN A 456 45.34 8.80 48.14
CA ASN A 456 45.09 9.33 46.80
C ASN A 456 43.59 9.23 46.48
N CYS A 457 42.83 10.28 46.80
CA CYS A 457 41.39 10.32 46.54
C CYS A 457 41.09 11.15 45.28
N SER A 458 40.18 10.67 44.42
CA SER A 458 39.70 11.40 43.24
C SER A 458 38.31 12.02 43.47
N SER A 459 37.49 11.38 44.32
CA SER A 459 36.09 11.75 44.60
C SER A 459 35.97 12.94 45.55
N GLU A 460 35.37 14.04 45.07
CA GLU A 460 35.24 15.30 45.82
C GLU A 460 34.36 15.20 47.07
N LYS A 461 33.33 14.33 47.04
CA LYS A 461 32.44 14.07 48.18
C LYS A 461 33.10 13.28 49.30
N ILE A 462 34.05 12.42 48.95
CA ILE A 462 34.79 11.63 49.93
C ILE A 462 35.95 12.44 50.46
N LYS A 463 36.65 13.20 49.62
CA LYS A 463 37.59 14.24 50.08
C LYS A 463 36.95 15.12 51.14
N SER A 464 35.74 15.63 50.91
CA SER A 464 35.08 16.48 51.89
C SER A 464 34.80 15.77 53.21
N LYS A 465 34.28 14.53 53.18
CA LYS A 465 34.01 13.73 54.39
C LYS A 465 35.29 13.38 55.15
N ILE A 466 36.33 12.95 54.44
CA ILE A 466 37.63 12.64 55.03
C ILE A 466 38.18 13.88 55.74
N ILE A 467 38.15 15.04 55.07
CA ILE A 467 38.57 16.31 55.65
C ILE A 467 37.81 16.60 56.95
N ASP A 468 36.48 16.50 56.94
CA ASP A 468 35.67 16.85 58.11
C ASP A 468 35.91 15.87 59.28
N GLU A 469 36.04 14.58 58.99
CA GLU A 469 36.37 13.55 59.99
C GLU A 469 37.80 13.71 60.53
N THR A 470 38.77 14.09 59.70
CA THR A 470 40.14 14.39 60.15
C THR A 470 40.18 15.64 61.03
N CYS A 471 39.42 16.69 60.71
CA CYS A 471 39.31 17.87 61.55
C CYS A 471 38.75 17.51 62.93
N ASN A 472 37.66 16.74 62.98
CA ASN A 472 37.05 16.31 64.24
C ASN A 472 38.01 15.43 65.08
N PHE A 473 38.77 14.53 64.43
CA PHE A 473 39.74 13.69 65.12
C PHE A 473 40.82 14.52 65.82
N PHE A 474 41.47 15.44 65.09
CA PHE A 474 42.52 16.28 65.68
C PHE A 474 41.97 17.32 66.66
N GLU A 475 40.74 17.82 66.46
CA GLU A 475 40.07 18.69 67.43
C GLU A 475 39.83 17.96 68.77
N ASN A 476 39.37 16.70 68.72
CA ASN A 476 39.23 15.86 69.91
C ASN A 476 40.59 15.58 70.58
N LYS A 477 41.65 15.31 69.80
CA LYS A 477 43.00 15.15 70.36
C LYS A 477 43.53 16.40 71.04
N TRP A 478 43.27 17.59 70.50
CA TRP A 478 43.59 18.84 71.19
C TRP A 478 42.76 19.05 72.47
N ASN A 479 41.52 18.56 72.53
CA ASN A 479 40.68 18.62 73.73
C ASN A 479 41.15 17.65 74.84
N GLU A 480 41.63 16.45 74.48
CA GLU A 480 42.20 15.48 75.44
C GLU A 480 43.48 15.99 76.13
N ILE A 481 44.22 16.90 75.48
CA ILE A 481 45.51 17.43 75.96
C ILE A 481 45.35 18.58 76.97
N SER A 482 44.17 19.20 77.12
CA SER A 482 44.08 20.55 77.70
C SER A 482 44.01 20.63 79.24
N ASP A 483 44.97 21.34 79.83
CA ASP A 483 44.76 22.28 80.94
C ASP A 483 44.28 23.65 80.38
N LYS A 484 43.34 24.30 81.06
CA LYS A 484 42.57 25.49 80.60
C LYS A 484 43.41 26.78 80.43
N ASN A 485 44.21 26.89 79.36
CA ASN A 485 44.88 28.14 78.97
C ASN A 485 44.47 28.62 77.56
N GLU A 486 44.28 29.94 77.41
CA GLU A 486 43.75 30.67 76.25
C GLU A 486 44.53 30.51 74.91
N SER A 487 45.59 29.68 74.84
CA SER A 487 46.43 29.51 73.64
C SER A 487 46.07 28.29 72.78
N ILE A 488 45.20 27.40 73.24
CA ILE A 488 44.89 26.14 72.52
C ILE A 488 43.93 26.37 71.34
N ASP A 489 43.01 27.32 71.45
CA ASP A 489 41.97 27.55 70.42
C ASP A 489 42.54 28.10 69.10
N MET A 490 43.68 28.79 69.15
CA MET A 490 44.42 29.16 67.94
C MET A 490 45.12 27.97 67.32
N ASN A 491 45.74 27.10 68.12
CA ASN A 491 46.44 25.91 67.62
C ASN A 491 45.47 24.88 67.00
N LYS A 492 44.28 24.69 67.60
CA LYS A 492 43.17 23.92 67.01
C LYS A 492 42.77 24.48 65.66
N PHE A 493 42.61 25.80 65.59
CA PHE A 493 42.23 26.47 64.36
C PHE A 493 43.32 26.37 63.29
N GLU A 494 44.58 26.58 63.64
CA GLU A 494 45.72 26.42 62.74
C GLU A 494 45.85 24.98 62.21
N THR A 495 45.62 23.98 63.07
CA THR A 495 45.57 22.56 62.64
C THR A 495 44.43 22.29 61.68
N LYS A 496 43.24 22.85 61.95
CA LYS A 496 42.10 22.78 61.04
C LYS A 496 42.43 23.43 59.69
N ILE A 497 43.07 24.60 59.68
CA ILE A 497 43.48 25.27 58.43
C ILE A 497 44.56 24.47 57.69
N TYR A 498 45.49 23.84 58.41
CA TYR A 498 46.51 22.98 57.81
C TYR A 498 45.91 21.78 57.06
N ILE A 499 44.88 21.15 57.63
CA ILE A 499 44.12 20.07 56.96
C ILE A 499 43.42 20.60 55.69
N LEU A 500 42.96 21.85 55.73
CA LEU A 500 42.26 22.49 54.63
C LEU A 500 43.18 23.07 53.54
N LYS A 501 44.51 23.03 53.68
CA LYS A 501 45.48 23.69 52.79
C LYS A 501 45.30 23.36 51.31
N ASN A 502 44.86 22.14 50.98
CA ASN A 502 44.68 21.67 49.61
C ASN A 502 43.24 21.87 49.07
N SER A 503 42.34 22.50 49.83
CA SER A 503 40.94 22.75 49.44
C SER A 503 40.61 24.25 49.44
N LYS A 504 40.85 24.91 48.30
CA LYS A 504 40.60 26.35 48.13
C LYS A 504 39.14 26.75 48.36
N THR A 505 38.20 25.85 48.04
CA THR A 505 36.76 26.06 48.26
C THR A 505 36.41 26.11 49.74
N LYS A 506 36.89 25.15 50.56
CA LYS A 506 36.64 25.12 52.00
C LYS A 506 37.38 26.24 52.74
N LEU A 507 38.61 26.58 52.36
CA LEU A 507 39.34 27.74 52.92
C LEU A 507 38.56 29.06 52.71
N ASN A 508 38.01 29.26 51.51
CA ASN A 508 37.18 30.43 51.22
C ASN A 508 35.87 30.43 52.05
N GLN A 509 35.25 29.28 52.28
CA GLN A 509 34.05 29.18 53.13
C GLN A 509 34.34 29.56 54.58
N GLU A 510 35.44 29.08 55.16
CA GLU A 510 35.89 29.45 56.51
C GLU A 510 36.23 30.95 56.60
N TYR A 511 36.90 31.51 55.58
CA TYR A 511 37.17 32.95 55.51
C TYR A 511 35.88 33.79 55.44
N GLN A 512 34.90 33.35 54.64
CA GLN A 512 33.60 34.01 54.54
C GLN A 512 32.81 33.90 55.85
N HIS A 513 32.85 32.74 56.53
CA HIS A 513 32.21 32.56 57.82
C HIS A 513 32.79 33.51 58.87
N ASN A 514 34.11 33.55 59.01
CA ASN A 514 34.79 34.50 59.90
C ASN A 514 34.50 35.95 59.54
N SER A 515 34.47 36.29 58.24
CA SER A 515 34.15 37.64 57.77
C SER A 515 32.71 38.05 58.09
N LYS A 516 31.74 37.13 57.97
CA LYS A 516 30.35 37.37 58.41
C LYS A 516 30.26 37.59 59.92
N LYS A 517 30.94 36.75 60.70
CA LYS A 517 30.98 36.89 62.16
C LYS A 517 31.61 38.21 62.61
N ILE A 518 32.68 38.67 61.93
CA ILE A 518 33.25 40.01 62.15
C ILE A 518 32.20 41.08 61.84
N LYS A 519 31.48 40.98 60.72
CA LYS A 519 30.44 41.96 60.37
C LYS A 519 29.31 41.99 61.41
N GLU A 520 28.83 40.84 61.86
CA GLU A 520 27.80 40.73 62.90
C GLU A 520 28.28 41.36 64.22
N LEU A 521 29.50 41.02 64.68
CA LEU A 521 30.08 41.63 65.87
C LEU A 521 30.31 43.14 65.70
N THR A 522 30.65 43.60 64.50
CA THR A 522 30.82 45.04 64.20
C THR A 522 29.47 45.77 64.20
N ILE A 523 28.40 45.15 63.68
CA ILE A 523 27.04 45.70 63.75
C ILE A 523 26.58 45.75 65.21
N ASN A 524 26.80 44.69 65.98
CA ASN A 524 26.48 44.65 67.41
C ASN A 524 27.27 45.72 68.18
N LEU A 525 28.55 45.91 67.86
CA LEU A 525 29.39 46.96 68.42
C LEU A 525 28.83 48.34 68.09
N ASN A 526 28.46 48.60 66.84
CA ASN A 526 27.87 49.87 66.41
C ASN A 526 26.51 50.12 67.07
N GLN A 527 25.67 49.09 67.24
CA GLN A 527 24.40 49.21 67.96
C GLN A 527 24.63 49.56 69.44
N ILE A 528 25.59 48.89 70.10
CA ILE A 528 25.94 49.20 71.48
C ILE A 528 26.51 50.62 71.59
N GLN A 529 27.32 51.07 70.64
CA GLN A 529 27.85 52.44 70.59
C GLN A 529 26.77 53.50 70.34
N ASN A 530 25.88 53.29 69.38
CA ASN A 530 24.75 54.20 69.14
C ASN A 530 23.82 54.25 70.36
N ASN A 531 23.52 53.11 70.98
CA ASN A 531 22.72 53.04 72.20
C ASN A 531 23.40 53.77 73.38
N LEU A 532 24.74 53.85 73.42
CA LEU A 532 25.47 54.66 74.39
C LEU A 532 25.34 56.17 74.12
N GLU A 533 25.27 56.60 72.85
CA GLU A 533 25.09 58.01 72.47
C GLU A 533 23.72 58.58 72.87
N TYR A 534 22.67 57.76 72.89
CA TYR A 534 21.31 58.17 73.29
C TYR A 534 21.08 58.29 74.80
N ILE A 535 22.05 57.94 75.65
CA ILE A 535 21.92 58.04 77.13
C ILE A 535 22.30 59.46 77.59
N THR A 536 21.29 60.32 77.77
CA THR A 536 21.47 61.75 78.09
C THR A 536 21.55 62.09 79.59
N ASP A 537 21.09 61.22 80.50
CA ASP A 537 21.07 61.51 81.95
C ASP A 537 22.34 61.09 82.71
N SER A 538 22.78 61.95 83.63
CA SER A 538 24.13 61.93 84.25
C SER A 538 24.31 60.99 85.44
N SER A 539 23.23 60.49 86.07
CA SER A 539 23.30 59.63 87.27
C SER A 539 23.31 58.12 86.95
N THR A 540 22.50 57.66 85.98
CA THR A 540 22.51 56.26 85.46
C THR A 540 23.71 55.95 84.57
N LYS A 541 24.41 56.99 84.10
CA LYS A 541 25.57 56.92 83.21
C LYS A 541 26.72 56.06 83.75
N LYS A 542 27.11 56.16 85.02
CA LYS A 542 28.42 55.65 85.49
C LYS A 542 28.51 54.12 85.66
N SER A 543 27.42 53.45 86.08
CA SER A 543 27.38 51.98 86.25
C SER A 543 27.12 51.27 84.92
N ILE A 544 26.17 51.80 84.13
CA ILE A 544 25.84 51.28 82.80
C ILE A 544 27.01 51.50 81.84
N LEU A 545 27.74 52.63 81.90
CA LEU A 545 28.96 52.79 81.09
C LEU A 545 30.02 51.73 81.42
N LYS A 546 30.23 51.35 82.68
CA LYS A 546 31.27 50.37 83.02
C LYS A 546 30.96 48.98 82.48
N SER A 547 29.71 48.52 82.64
CA SER A 547 29.29 47.22 82.14
C SER A 547 29.22 47.19 80.61
N VAL A 548 28.75 48.26 79.98
CA VAL A 548 28.71 48.38 78.52
C VAL A 548 30.11 48.54 77.93
N ASN A 549 31.00 49.33 78.53
CA ASN A 549 32.41 49.41 78.11
C ASN A 549 33.14 48.06 78.28
N GLY A 550 32.79 47.26 79.29
CA GLY A 550 33.27 45.89 79.43
C GLY A 550 32.86 45.02 78.24
N LYS A 551 31.57 45.04 77.89
CA LYS A 551 31.04 44.32 76.71
C LYS A 551 31.64 44.82 75.39
N VAL A 552 31.86 46.12 75.24
CA VAL A 552 32.53 46.69 74.05
C VAL A 552 33.96 46.17 73.95
N LYS A 553 34.71 46.13 75.06
CA LYS A 553 36.07 45.56 75.09
C LYS A 553 36.07 44.06 74.75
N GLU A 554 35.11 43.30 75.25
CA GLU A 554 34.95 41.87 74.92
C GLU A 554 34.61 41.66 73.44
N ILE A 555 33.72 42.47 72.85
CA ILE A 555 33.39 42.37 71.43
C ILE A 555 34.60 42.75 70.57
N ILE A 556 35.37 43.78 70.95
CA ILE A 556 36.61 44.17 70.25
C ILE A 556 37.64 43.04 70.32
N SER A 557 37.86 42.44 71.50
CA SER A 557 38.82 41.33 71.65
C SER A 557 38.40 40.10 70.83
N GLN A 558 37.10 39.79 70.77
CA GLN A 558 36.56 38.73 69.91
C GLN A 558 36.75 39.04 68.42
N ILE A 559 36.50 40.30 67.99
CA ILE A 559 36.75 40.72 66.61
C ILE A 559 38.23 40.56 66.26
N ASP A 560 39.13 41.00 67.13
CA ASP A 560 40.57 40.93 66.88
C ASP A 560 41.10 39.50 66.89
N PHE A 561 40.52 38.62 67.71
CA PHE A 561 40.77 37.18 67.68
C PHE A 561 40.27 36.52 66.38
N ILE A 562 39.11 36.90 65.87
CA ILE A 562 38.63 36.37 64.57
C ILE A 562 39.46 36.95 63.41
N LYS A 563 39.94 38.20 63.52
CA LYS A 563 40.90 38.77 62.56
C LYS A 563 42.24 38.04 62.57
N SER A 564 42.76 37.63 63.73
CA SER A 564 44.00 36.82 63.78
C SER A 564 43.80 35.46 63.12
N LYS A 565 42.65 34.80 63.33
CA LYS A 565 42.24 33.60 62.58
C LYS A 565 42.19 33.85 61.07
N ASN A 566 41.66 34.97 60.62
CA ASN A 566 41.66 35.32 59.19
C ASN A 566 43.07 35.55 58.63
N LYS A 567 44.03 36.06 59.42
CA LYS A 567 45.44 36.16 59.01
C LYS A 567 46.03 34.77 58.78
N VAL A 568 45.73 33.80 59.64
CA VAL A 568 46.13 32.41 59.46
C VAL A 568 45.58 31.83 58.16
N ILE A 569 44.29 32.00 57.86
CA ILE A 569 43.71 31.50 56.59
C ILE A 569 44.42 32.11 55.38
N LYS A 570 44.72 33.41 55.43
CA LYS A 570 45.41 34.12 54.33
C LYS A 570 46.82 33.59 54.05
N ASN A 571 47.49 32.98 55.03
CA ASN A 571 48.79 32.37 54.81
C ASN A 571 48.72 31.08 53.97
N TYR A 572 47.52 30.51 53.78
CA TYR A 572 47.30 29.25 53.06
C TYR A 572 46.37 29.39 51.83
N LEU A 573 45.91 30.61 51.49
CA LEU A 573 45.05 30.92 50.32
C LEU A 573 45.87 31.39 49.11
#